data_AF-A0A2N9NDY0-F1
#
_entry.id   AF-A0A2N9NDY0-F1
#
_cell.length_a   1.000
_cell.length_b   1.000
_cell.length_c   1.000
_cell.angle_alpha   90.00
_cell.angle_beta   90.00
_cell.angle_gamma   90.00
#
_symmetry.space_group_name_H-M   'P 1'
#
loop_
_entity.id
_entity.type
_entity.pdbx_description
1 polymer ?
#
loop_
_entity_poly.entity_id
_entity_poly.type
_entity_poly.pdbx_seq_one_letter_code
_entity_poly.pdbx_strand_id
1 'polypeptide(L)'
;MWVNGQLLIDKWHDDTNTDAAGSTALTGGQQYTVRIEYYDNTNPADAIFEWESASQTRQVVSQDVLFSSNLPPTLAAIPNAAITAGQTLLITNSATDPDVPPQTLTWSLLNPPAGAVINATNGVLTWRPAIAQSPSTNLLSVVVTDNGTPPLSATQSFKVVVLRPVAPALTAPMVVAGTFRCSISGSGGPDYSVYSTTNLSSGWQLLLVTNPVALPFLFTDPAPANFQQRYYRVVLGP
;
A
#
# COMPACT_ATOMS: atom_id res chain seq x y z
N MET A 1 9.54 -41.95 -7.45
CA MET A 1 9.75 -40.69 -8.21
C MET A 1 8.73 -40.58 -9.32
N TRP A 2 8.12 -39.40 -9.46
CA TRP A 2 7.18 -39.06 -10.51
C TRP A 2 7.63 -37.81 -11.25
N VAL A 3 7.35 -37.75 -12.56
CA VAL A 3 7.47 -36.54 -13.37
C VAL A 3 6.15 -36.32 -14.09
N ASN A 4 5.55 -35.13 -13.95
CA ASN A 4 4.20 -34.81 -14.46
C ASN A 4 3.14 -35.86 -14.08
N GLY A 5 3.24 -36.41 -12.86
CA GLY A 5 2.32 -37.44 -12.37
C GLY A 5 2.57 -38.86 -12.91
N GLN A 6 3.48 -39.04 -13.88
CA GLN A 6 3.89 -40.36 -14.35
C GLN A 6 4.95 -40.93 -13.41
N LEU A 7 4.70 -42.13 -12.88
CA LEU A 7 5.65 -42.88 -12.05
C LEU A 7 6.84 -43.34 -12.92
N LEU A 8 8.06 -42.97 -12.54
CA LEU A 8 9.29 -43.35 -13.24
C LEU A 8 10.16 -44.32 -12.43
N ILE A 9 10.20 -44.13 -11.11
CA ILE A 9 10.98 -44.98 -10.20
C ILE A 9 10.05 -45.40 -9.07
N ASP A 10 9.86 -46.70 -8.91
CA ASP A 10 9.04 -47.32 -7.88
C ASP A 10 9.90 -48.26 -7.03
N LYS A 11 10.44 -47.74 -5.93
CA LYS A 11 11.45 -48.40 -5.08
C LYS A 11 11.11 -48.18 -3.60
N TRP A 12 10.14 -48.96 -3.12
CA TRP A 12 9.63 -48.92 -1.74
C TRP A 12 10.09 -50.13 -0.92
N HIS A 13 11.40 -50.32 -0.80
CA HIS A 13 11.99 -51.38 0.02
C HIS A 13 13.38 -50.98 0.50
N ASP A 14 13.91 -51.73 1.48
CA ASP A 14 15.30 -51.58 1.92
C ASP A 14 16.26 -51.92 0.77
N ASP A 15 17.27 -51.06 0.56
CA ASP A 15 18.34 -51.23 -0.42
C ASP A 15 19.67 -50.69 0.14
N THR A 16 20.80 -51.28 -0.26
CA THR A 16 22.14 -50.82 0.15
C THR A 16 22.79 -49.99 -0.97
N ASN A 17 22.66 -48.66 -0.92
CA ASN A 17 23.33 -47.70 -1.82
C ASN A 17 23.29 -48.07 -3.32
N THR A 18 22.16 -48.59 -3.82
CA THR A 18 21.98 -48.88 -5.24
C THR A 18 21.28 -47.75 -5.95
N ASP A 19 21.83 -47.33 -7.09
CA ASP A 19 21.17 -46.37 -7.99
C ASP A 19 19.84 -46.93 -8.51
N ALA A 20 18.84 -46.05 -8.58
CA ALA A 20 17.59 -46.30 -9.26
C ALA A 20 17.40 -45.24 -10.35
N ALA A 21 17.03 -45.67 -11.56
CA ALA A 21 16.87 -44.79 -12.71
C ALA A 21 15.56 -45.06 -13.45
N GLY A 22 14.99 -43.99 -14.00
CA GLY A 22 13.85 -44.02 -14.90
C GLY A 22 13.99 -42.89 -15.92
N SER A 23 13.43 -43.06 -17.10
CA SER A 23 13.57 -42.10 -18.21
C SER A 23 12.21 -41.57 -18.67
N THR A 24 12.16 -40.29 -19.03
CA THR A 24 11.03 -39.68 -19.72
C THR A 24 11.54 -38.61 -20.70
N ALA A 25 10.78 -38.34 -21.76
CA ALA A 25 11.12 -37.29 -22.71
C ALA A 25 10.70 -35.92 -22.16
N LEU A 26 11.64 -34.98 -22.08
CA LEU A 26 11.41 -33.61 -21.64
C LEU A 26 11.87 -32.63 -22.72
N THR A 27 11.19 -31.49 -22.81
CA THR A 27 11.52 -30.37 -23.69
C THR A 27 12.31 -29.34 -22.90
N GLY A 28 13.49 -28.95 -23.41
CA GLY A 28 14.30 -27.90 -22.78
C GLY A 28 13.54 -26.58 -22.67
N GLY A 29 13.69 -25.89 -21.53
CA GLY A 29 13.02 -24.62 -21.24
C GLY A 29 11.58 -24.75 -20.71
N GLN A 30 11.05 -25.97 -20.58
CA GLN A 30 9.75 -26.22 -19.95
C GLN A 30 9.93 -26.70 -18.50
N GLN A 31 9.08 -26.21 -17.58
CA GLN A 31 9.01 -26.69 -16.20
C GLN A 31 8.16 -27.96 -16.11
N TYR A 32 8.56 -28.86 -15.21
CA TYR A 32 7.91 -30.15 -14.97
C TYR A 32 7.69 -30.34 -13.47
N THR A 33 6.54 -30.89 -13.10
CA THR A 33 6.32 -31.27 -11.70
C THR A 33 7.14 -32.53 -11.41
N VAL A 34 8.07 -32.43 -10.46
CA VAL A 34 8.85 -33.57 -9.97
C VAL A 34 8.40 -33.86 -8.54
N ARG A 35 8.03 -35.12 -8.27
CA ARG A 35 7.79 -35.60 -6.90
C ARG A 35 8.78 -36.71 -6.60
N ILE A 36 9.53 -36.54 -5.52
CA ILE A 36 10.45 -37.56 -5.02
C ILE A 36 9.94 -37.97 -3.65
N GLU A 37 9.66 -39.25 -3.51
CA GLU A 37 9.36 -39.90 -2.24
C GLU A 37 10.46 -40.94 -2.07
N TYR A 38 10.95 -41.09 -0.84
CA TYR A 38 11.97 -42.07 -0.48
C TYR A 38 11.49 -42.89 0.72
N TYR A 39 11.99 -44.11 0.81
CA TYR A 39 11.70 -45.04 1.90
C TYR A 39 12.88 -45.04 2.89
N ASP A 40 12.58 -45.00 4.19
CA ASP A 40 13.56 -45.11 5.27
C ASP A 40 12.99 -46.02 6.38
N ASN A 41 13.73 -47.08 6.72
CA ASN A 41 13.33 -48.08 7.70
C ASN A 41 14.10 -48.00 9.03
N THR A 42 15.42 -47.77 8.99
CA THR A 42 16.27 -47.89 10.20
C THR A 42 17.50 -46.96 10.27
N ASN A 43 17.87 -46.26 9.19
CA ASN A 43 19.00 -45.33 9.14
C ASN A 43 18.61 -44.15 8.23
N PRO A 44 18.92 -42.88 8.60
CA PRO A 44 18.58 -41.73 7.77
C PRO A 44 19.00 -41.98 6.32
N ALA A 45 18.01 -42.10 5.44
CA ALA A 45 18.24 -42.33 4.02
C ALA A 45 18.59 -41.01 3.33
N ASP A 46 19.74 -40.98 2.65
CA ASP A 46 20.10 -39.88 1.77
C ASP A 46 19.59 -40.18 0.35
N ALA A 47 18.88 -39.22 -0.25
CA ALA A 47 18.47 -39.29 -1.65
C ALA A 47 19.17 -38.19 -2.44
N ILE A 48 19.92 -38.58 -3.48
CA ILE A 48 20.53 -37.64 -4.42
C ILE A 48 19.72 -37.66 -5.71
N PHE A 49 19.20 -36.51 -6.12
CA PHE A 49 18.51 -36.37 -7.38
C PHE A 49 19.50 -36.03 -8.50
N GLU A 50 19.71 -36.98 -9.41
CA GLU A 50 20.63 -36.85 -10.53
C GLU A 50 19.90 -37.00 -11.87
N TRP A 51 20.45 -36.38 -12.90
CA TRP A 51 19.93 -36.46 -14.26
C TRP A 51 21.04 -36.55 -15.30
N GLU A 52 20.73 -37.17 -16.43
CA GLU A 52 21.57 -37.21 -17.61
C GLU A 52 20.71 -37.12 -18.87
N SER A 53 21.31 -36.72 -19.99
CA SER A 53 20.67 -36.73 -21.30
C SER A 53 21.67 -37.08 -22.39
N ALA A 54 21.23 -37.24 -23.63
CA ALA A 54 22.13 -37.50 -24.76
C ALA A 54 23.22 -36.42 -24.95
N SER A 55 23.00 -35.20 -24.44
CA SER A 55 23.93 -34.07 -24.52
C SER A 55 24.52 -33.65 -23.18
N GLN A 56 24.21 -34.33 -22.09
CA GLN A 56 24.61 -33.93 -20.74
C GLN A 56 25.02 -35.15 -19.91
N THR A 57 26.23 -35.11 -19.37
CA THR A 57 26.71 -36.14 -18.44
C THR A 57 25.92 -36.11 -17.14
N ARG A 58 25.75 -37.29 -16.52
CA ARG A 58 25.13 -37.46 -15.20
C ARG A 58 25.69 -36.47 -14.18
N GLN A 59 24.79 -35.76 -13.51
CA GLN A 59 25.12 -34.83 -12.44
C GLN A 59 23.94 -34.62 -11.51
N VAL A 60 24.20 -34.08 -10.32
CA VAL A 60 23.16 -33.63 -9.40
C VAL A 60 22.36 -32.50 -10.05
N VAL A 61 21.03 -32.56 -9.92
CA VAL A 61 20.16 -31.48 -10.36
C VAL A 61 20.41 -30.27 -9.46
N SER A 62 20.84 -29.15 -10.07
CA SER A 62 21.10 -27.91 -9.32
C SER A 62 19.83 -27.41 -8.64
N GLN A 63 19.97 -26.88 -7.42
CA GLN A 63 18.86 -26.21 -6.74
C GLN A 63 18.34 -25.00 -7.52
N ASP A 64 19.18 -24.34 -8.34
CA ASP A 64 18.79 -23.19 -9.16
C ASP A 64 17.77 -23.53 -10.27
N VAL A 65 17.56 -24.81 -10.56
CA VAL A 65 16.55 -25.30 -11.52
C VAL A 65 15.38 -26.03 -10.85
N LEU A 66 15.32 -26.00 -9.51
CA LEU A 66 14.20 -26.49 -8.71
C LEU A 66 13.36 -25.31 -8.25
N PHE A 67 12.07 -25.36 -8.53
CA PHE A 67 11.12 -24.30 -8.18
C PHE A 67 10.09 -24.85 -7.19
N SER A 68 9.86 -24.15 -6.08
CA SER A 68 8.71 -24.41 -5.23
C SER A 68 7.42 -23.92 -5.91
N SER A 69 6.29 -24.50 -5.54
CA SER A 69 5.01 -23.89 -5.89
C SER A 69 4.88 -22.55 -5.17
N ASN A 70 4.55 -21.50 -5.91
CA ASN A 70 4.30 -20.17 -5.34
C ASN A 70 3.20 -20.22 -4.28
N LEU A 71 3.36 -19.49 -3.18
CA LEU A 71 2.37 -19.27 -2.14
C LEU A 71 1.97 -17.78 -2.12
N PRO A 72 0.71 -17.44 -1.79
CA PRO A 72 0.31 -16.04 -1.75
C PRO A 72 0.96 -15.31 -0.57
N PRO A 73 1.22 -14.00 -0.71
CA PRO A 73 1.60 -13.18 0.44
C PRO A 73 0.46 -13.15 1.47
N THR A 74 0.80 -12.96 2.73
CA THR A 74 -0.14 -12.72 3.82
C THR A 74 -0.13 -11.24 4.16
N LEU A 75 -1.26 -10.55 3.97
CA LEU A 75 -1.46 -9.16 4.32
C LEU A 75 -2.02 -9.03 5.75
N ALA A 76 -1.35 -8.25 6.60
CA ALA A 76 -1.82 -8.00 7.96
C ALA A 76 -3.17 -7.23 7.97
N ALA A 77 -3.96 -7.44 9.02
CA ALA A 77 -5.24 -6.75 9.17
C ALA A 77 -5.05 -5.22 9.26
N ILE A 78 -5.85 -4.48 8.50
CA ILE A 78 -5.84 -3.01 8.50
C ILE A 78 -7.08 -2.53 9.27
N PRO A 79 -6.94 -1.81 10.40
CA PRO A 79 -8.08 -1.34 11.15
C PRO A 79 -8.83 -0.23 10.41
N ASN A 80 -10.13 -0.11 10.69
CA ASN A 80 -10.91 1.04 10.23
C ASN A 80 -10.35 2.34 10.83
N ALA A 81 -10.46 3.43 10.09
CA ALA A 81 -9.97 4.74 10.52
C ALA A 81 -11.05 5.82 10.38
N ALA A 82 -10.84 6.94 11.08
CA ALA A 82 -11.60 8.17 10.89
C ALA A 82 -10.62 9.34 10.79
N ILE A 83 -10.85 10.23 9.82
CA ILE A 83 -10.04 11.44 9.62
C ILE A 83 -10.95 12.63 9.30
N THR A 84 -10.51 13.83 9.63
CA THR A 84 -11.22 15.05 9.21
C THR A 84 -10.79 15.43 7.79
N ALA A 85 -11.72 15.84 6.92
CA ALA A 85 -11.34 16.31 5.59
C ALA A 85 -10.29 17.44 5.66
N GLY A 86 -9.34 17.43 4.74
CA GLY A 86 -8.16 18.28 4.73
C GLY A 86 -6.98 17.76 5.55
N GLN A 87 -7.16 16.79 6.44
CA GLN A 87 -6.04 16.08 7.09
C GLN A 87 -5.49 14.95 6.22
N THR A 88 -4.21 14.62 6.39
CA THR A 88 -3.58 13.49 5.72
C THR A 88 -3.70 12.23 6.57
N LEU A 89 -4.37 11.20 6.04
CA LEU A 89 -4.27 9.83 6.51
C LEU A 89 -2.95 9.22 6.01
N LEU A 90 -2.22 8.57 6.92
CA LEU A 90 -1.03 7.78 6.63
C LEU A 90 -1.21 6.38 7.26
N ILE A 91 -1.15 5.33 6.45
CA ILE A 91 -1.22 3.94 6.92
C ILE A 91 0.00 3.18 6.36
N THR A 92 0.77 2.56 7.25
CA THR A 92 1.87 1.67 6.88
C THR A 92 1.34 0.24 6.88
N ASN A 93 1.12 -0.32 5.68
CA ASN A 93 0.69 -1.71 5.54
C ASN A 93 1.88 -2.66 5.71
N SER A 94 1.61 -3.89 6.13
CA SER A 94 2.63 -4.93 6.33
C SER A 94 2.14 -6.25 5.75
N ALA A 95 3.01 -6.91 4.99
CA ALA A 95 2.77 -8.24 4.44
C ALA A 95 4.03 -9.10 4.55
N THR A 96 3.83 -10.41 4.60
CA THR A 96 4.91 -11.42 4.61
C THR A 96 4.65 -12.44 3.51
N ASP A 97 5.71 -12.99 2.95
CA ASP A 97 5.65 -13.99 1.89
C ASP A 97 6.56 -15.17 2.28
N PRO A 98 6.06 -16.42 2.30
CA PRO A 98 6.83 -17.56 2.79
C PRO A 98 7.76 -18.18 1.73
N ASP A 99 7.71 -17.74 0.47
CA ASP A 99 8.46 -18.36 -0.61
C ASP A 99 9.98 -18.17 -0.50
N VAL A 100 10.70 -19.21 -0.96
CA VAL A 100 12.16 -19.23 -1.05
C VAL A 100 12.57 -19.63 -2.47
N PRO A 101 13.35 -18.80 -3.20
CA PRO A 101 13.92 -17.51 -2.76
C PRO A 101 12.84 -16.42 -2.53
N PRO A 102 13.14 -15.40 -1.69
CA PRO A 102 12.18 -14.33 -1.39
C PRO A 102 11.69 -13.61 -2.64
N GLN A 103 10.38 -13.46 -2.73
CA GLN A 103 9.71 -12.80 -3.83
C GLN A 103 9.56 -11.29 -3.58
N THR A 104 9.43 -10.51 -4.66
CA THR A 104 9.17 -9.08 -4.58
C THR A 104 7.68 -8.81 -4.46
N LEU A 105 7.28 -8.02 -3.47
CA LEU A 105 5.89 -7.63 -3.24
C LEU A 105 5.57 -6.27 -3.86
N THR A 106 4.51 -6.22 -4.66
CA THR A 106 3.99 -5.01 -5.30
C THR A 106 2.62 -4.63 -4.71
N TRP A 107 2.47 -3.37 -4.31
CA TRP A 107 1.29 -2.86 -3.61
C TRP A 107 0.39 -2.02 -4.53
N SER A 108 -0.92 -2.16 -4.41
CA SER A 108 -1.89 -1.35 -5.15
C SER A 108 -3.21 -1.11 -4.38
N LEU A 109 -4.00 -0.15 -4.84
CA LEU A 109 -5.36 0.09 -4.35
C LEU A 109 -6.37 -0.29 -5.42
N LEU A 110 -7.42 -1.01 -5.01
CA LEU A 110 -8.55 -1.31 -5.89
C LEU A 110 -9.62 -0.21 -5.75
N ASN A 111 -9.91 0.48 -6.87
CA ASN A 111 -10.92 1.55 -6.96
C ASN A 111 -10.80 2.63 -5.85
N PRO A 112 -9.61 3.25 -5.65
CA PRO A 112 -9.41 4.18 -4.54
C PRO A 112 -10.27 5.45 -4.66
N PRO A 113 -10.70 6.05 -3.53
CA PRO A 113 -11.24 7.41 -3.52
C PRO A 113 -10.27 8.42 -4.14
N ALA A 114 -10.80 9.51 -4.71
CA ALA A 114 -9.96 10.56 -5.27
C ALA A 114 -8.92 11.07 -4.26
N GLY A 115 -7.66 11.13 -4.70
CA GLY A 115 -6.51 11.58 -3.91
C GLY A 115 -5.88 10.51 -3.01
N ALA A 116 -6.45 9.31 -2.90
CA ALA A 116 -5.81 8.21 -2.17
C ALA A 116 -4.78 7.51 -3.05
N VAL A 117 -3.57 7.32 -2.52
CA VAL A 117 -2.47 6.66 -3.22
C VAL A 117 -1.77 5.67 -2.28
N ILE A 118 -1.15 4.65 -2.85
CA ILE A 118 -0.27 3.72 -2.15
C ILE A 118 1.07 3.65 -2.85
N ASN A 119 2.15 3.64 -2.08
CA ASN A 119 3.48 3.41 -2.61
C ASN A 119 3.65 1.91 -2.93
N ALA A 120 3.94 1.63 -4.20
CA ALA A 120 3.97 0.27 -4.74
C ALA A 120 5.07 -0.62 -4.16
N THR A 121 6.11 -0.06 -3.53
CA THR A 121 7.26 -0.83 -3.03
C THR A 121 7.29 -1.02 -1.52
N ASN A 122 6.62 -0.15 -0.75
CA ASN A 122 6.64 -0.20 0.71
C ASN A 122 5.24 -0.25 1.35
N GLY A 123 4.17 -0.26 0.55
CA GLY A 123 2.80 -0.37 1.04
C GLY A 123 2.31 0.83 1.83
N VAL A 124 3.02 1.96 1.85
CA VAL A 124 2.57 3.17 2.55
C VAL A 124 1.42 3.81 1.77
N LEU A 125 0.24 3.84 2.40
CA LEU A 125 -0.96 4.49 1.89
C LEU A 125 -1.04 5.91 2.44
N THR A 126 -1.23 6.88 1.54
CA THR A 126 -1.51 8.27 1.90
C THR A 126 -2.81 8.74 1.27
N TRP A 127 -3.64 9.44 2.03
CA TRP A 127 -4.85 10.05 1.51
C TRP A 127 -5.17 11.36 2.22
N ARG A 128 -5.36 12.44 1.46
CA ARG A 128 -5.83 13.73 1.97
C ARG A 128 -7.17 14.08 1.32
N PRO A 129 -8.31 13.70 1.91
CA PRO A 129 -9.61 13.98 1.32
C PRO A 129 -9.92 15.48 1.28
N ALA A 130 -10.52 15.91 0.17
CA ALA A 130 -11.05 17.25 -0.03
C ALA A 130 -12.24 17.54 0.89
N ILE A 131 -12.50 18.83 1.15
CA ILE A 131 -13.64 19.26 1.96
C ILE A 131 -14.96 18.73 1.40
N ALA A 132 -15.08 18.70 0.07
CA ALA A 132 -16.25 18.19 -0.65
C ALA A 132 -16.47 16.67 -0.48
N GLN A 133 -15.45 15.91 -0.06
CA GLN A 133 -15.59 14.48 0.25
C GLN A 133 -16.15 14.24 1.68
N SER A 134 -16.56 15.29 2.41
CA SER A 134 -17.09 15.17 3.77
C SER A 134 -18.56 15.63 3.91
N PRO A 135 -19.37 14.97 4.76
CA PRO A 135 -19.07 13.71 5.44
C PRO A 135 -19.22 12.50 4.50
N SER A 136 -18.40 11.46 4.67
CA SER A 136 -18.53 10.21 3.91
C SER A 136 -17.94 9.00 4.65
N THR A 137 -18.28 7.79 4.17
CA THR A 137 -17.61 6.54 4.56
C THR A 137 -17.13 5.85 3.31
N ASN A 138 -15.84 5.54 3.25
CA ASN A 138 -15.17 5.05 2.05
C ASN A 138 -14.59 3.66 2.33
N LEU A 139 -14.83 2.71 1.44
CA LEU A 139 -14.22 1.39 1.50
C LEU A 139 -12.92 1.44 0.69
N LEU A 140 -11.78 1.22 1.35
CA LEU A 140 -10.49 1.08 0.70
C LEU A 140 -10.09 -0.39 0.69
N SER A 141 -9.53 -0.85 -0.43
CA SER A 141 -9.06 -2.22 -0.61
C SER A 141 -7.58 -2.18 -1.03
N VAL A 142 -6.71 -2.65 -0.15
CA VAL A 142 -5.27 -2.78 -0.41
C VAL A 142 -5.00 -4.18 -0.94
N VAL A 143 -4.26 -4.25 -2.05
CA VAL A 143 -3.81 -5.50 -2.67
C VAL A 143 -2.29 -5.55 -2.62
N VAL A 144 -1.75 -6.70 -2.22
CA VAL A 144 -0.32 -7.01 -2.32
C VAL A 144 -0.16 -8.26 -3.19
N THR A 145 0.71 -8.16 -4.19
CA THR A 145 0.94 -9.19 -5.22
C THR A 145 2.41 -9.57 -5.23
N ASP A 146 2.69 -10.86 -5.19
CA ASP A 146 4.05 -11.39 -5.36
C ASP A 146 4.47 -11.45 -6.83
N ASN A 147 5.74 -11.75 -7.09
CA ASN A 147 6.28 -11.93 -8.45
C ASN A 147 6.54 -13.40 -8.80
N GLY A 148 5.91 -14.33 -8.08
CA GLY A 148 5.99 -15.76 -8.34
C GLY A 148 5.28 -16.15 -9.63
N THR A 149 5.36 -17.42 -10.00
CA THR A 149 4.75 -17.95 -11.24
C THR A 149 3.81 -19.11 -10.91
N PRO A 150 2.48 -18.95 -11.09
CA PRO A 150 1.78 -17.70 -11.40
C PRO A 150 1.85 -16.71 -10.23
N PRO A 151 1.69 -15.40 -10.47
CA PRO A 151 1.66 -14.41 -9.39
C PRO A 151 0.41 -14.60 -8.55
N LEU A 152 0.55 -14.56 -7.23
CA LEU A 152 -0.55 -14.67 -6.28
C LEU A 152 -0.70 -13.36 -5.50
N SER A 153 -1.81 -13.20 -4.77
CA SER A 153 -2.13 -11.93 -4.10
C SER A 153 -2.94 -12.12 -2.84
N ALA A 154 -2.82 -11.18 -1.91
CA ALA A 154 -3.74 -10.97 -0.80
C ALA A 154 -4.41 -9.61 -0.88
N THR A 155 -5.65 -9.54 -0.41
CA THR A 155 -6.45 -8.30 -0.37
C THR A 155 -7.05 -8.11 1.00
N GLN A 156 -6.94 -6.89 1.54
CA GLN A 156 -7.61 -6.48 2.76
C GLN A 156 -8.42 -5.21 2.49
N SER A 157 -9.68 -5.24 2.90
CA SER A 157 -10.57 -4.07 2.85
C SER A 157 -10.82 -3.51 4.25
N PHE A 158 -10.90 -2.19 4.34
CA PHE A 158 -11.20 -1.46 5.57
C PHE A 158 -11.95 -0.16 5.26
N LYS A 159 -12.65 0.38 6.25
CA LYS A 159 -13.44 1.61 6.11
C LYS A 159 -12.66 2.80 6.64
N VAL A 160 -12.70 3.90 5.89
CA VAL A 160 -12.27 5.22 6.35
C VAL A 160 -13.47 6.17 6.37
N VAL A 161 -13.78 6.69 7.56
CA VAL A 161 -14.80 7.71 7.76
C VAL A 161 -14.16 9.09 7.60
N VAL A 162 -14.68 9.90 6.67
CA VAL A 162 -14.27 11.29 6.49
C VAL A 162 -15.25 12.20 7.21
N LEU A 163 -14.78 12.83 8.28
CA LEU A 163 -15.54 13.75 9.11
C LEU A 163 -15.52 15.16 8.52
N ARG A 164 -16.62 15.90 8.72
CA ARG A 164 -16.72 17.31 8.36
C ARG A 164 -15.87 18.15 9.32
N PRO A 165 -15.00 19.06 8.82
CA PRO A 165 -14.29 19.99 9.69
C PRO A 165 -15.24 21.01 10.31
N VAL A 166 -14.87 21.52 11.48
CA VAL A 166 -15.59 22.62 12.13
C VAL A 166 -15.47 23.86 11.24
N ALA A 167 -16.61 24.49 10.96
CA ALA A 167 -16.67 25.69 10.14
C ALA A 167 -15.76 26.78 10.73
N PRO A 168 -14.91 27.42 9.91
CA PRO A 168 -13.98 28.41 10.41
C PRO A 168 -14.72 29.68 10.87
N ALA A 169 -14.27 30.28 11.97
CA ALA A 169 -14.87 31.50 12.51
C ALA A 169 -13.79 32.56 12.79
N LEU A 170 -14.09 33.81 12.43
CA LEU A 170 -13.30 34.97 12.80
C LEU A 170 -13.78 35.44 14.18
N THR A 171 -12.87 35.51 15.13
CA THR A 171 -13.14 35.86 16.53
C THR A 171 -12.16 36.92 17.00
N ALA A 172 -12.52 37.63 18.08
CA ALA A 172 -11.71 38.71 18.67
C ALA A 172 -11.15 39.71 17.63
N PRO A 173 -11.99 40.30 16.76
CA PRO A 173 -11.52 41.28 15.79
C PRO A 173 -10.97 42.52 16.52
N MET A 174 -9.82 43.01 16.08
CA MET A 174 -9.20 44.21 16.62
C MET A 174 -8.42 44.98 15.56
N VAL A 175 -8.20 46.27 15.80
CA VAL A 175 -7.30 47.11 15.00
C VAL A 175 -6.19 47.61 15.91
N VAL A 176 -4.94 47.31 15.55
CA VAL A 176 -3.76 47.75 16.30
C VAL A 176 -2.83 48.49 15.34
N ALA A 177 -2.50 49.75 15.65
CA ALA A 177 -1.70 50.63 14.79
C ALA A 177 -2.19 50.65 13.32
N GLY A 178 -3.52 50.74 13.13
CA GLY A 178 -4.14 50.79 11.79
C GLY A 178 -4.21 49.44 11.06
N THR A 179 -3.79 48.33 11.67
CA THR A 179 -3.80 47.00 11.07
C THR A 179 -4.88 46.11 11.67
N PHE A 180 -5.73 45.53 10.83
CA PHE A 180 -6.75 44.57 11.26
C PHE A 180 -6.12 43.24 11.68
N ARG A 181 -6.59 42.69 12.79
CA ARG A 181 -6.22 41.37 13.32
C ARG A 181 -7.45 40.63 13.83
N CYS A 182 -7.43 39.31 13.72
CA CYS A 182 -8.42 38.45 14.36
C CYS A 182 -7.85 37.06 14.65
N SER A 183 -8.48 36.34 15.57
CA SER A 183 -8.22 34.92 15.78
C SER A 183 -9.15 34.10 14.88
N ILE A 184 -8.59 33.14 14.13
CA ILE A 184 -9.37 32.22 13.30
C ILE A 184 -9.40 30.86 13.99
N SER A 185 -10.60 30.39 14.34
CA SER A 185 -10.84 29.06 14.94
C SER A 185 -11.39 28.07 13.89
N GLY A 186 -11.37 26.77 14.21
CA GLY A 186 -11.90 25.69 13.35
C GLY A 186 -11.23 24.34 13.63
N SER A 187 -11.20 23.44 12.65
CA SER A 187 -10.42 22.18 12.69
C SER A 187 -8.99 22.38 12.17
N GLY A 188 -7.99 21.79 12.85
CA GLY A 188 -6.60 21.82 12.40
C GLY A 188 -6.30 20.79 11.32
N GLY A 189 -5.43 21.14 10.37
CA GLY A 189 -5.02 20.28 9.25
C GLY A 189 -5.66 20.56 7.88
N PRO A 190 -6.90 21.08 7.74
CA PRO A 190 -7.37 21.68 6.49
C PRO A 190 -6.56 22.90 6.08
N ASP A 191 -6.62 23.25 4.79
CA ASP A 191 -6.11 24.53 4.30
C ASP A 191 -7.11 25.64 4.63
N TYR A 192 -6.61 26.80 5.03
CA TYR A 192 -7.38 28.01 5.30
C TYR A 192 -6.97 29.08 4.30
N SER A 193 -7.92 29.54 3.50
CA SER A 193 -7.76 30.69 2.61
C SER A 193 -8.53 31.88 3.17
N VAL A 194 -7.82 32.96 3.50
CA VAL A 194 -8.41 34.22 3.97
C VAL A 194 -8.49 35.18 2.81
N TYR A 195 -9.67 35.73 2.57
CA TYR A 195 -9.91 36.72 1.53
C TYR A 195 -10.41 38.03 2.13
N SER A 196 -10.19 39.12 1.41
CA SER A 196 -10.86 40.39 1.66
C SER A 196 -11.49 41.00 0.41
N THR A 197 -12.48 41.87 0.59
CA THR A 197 -13.05 42.68 -0.48
C THR A 197 -13.59 43.98 0.09
N THR A 198 -13.73 45.01 -0.74
CA THR A 198 -14.51 46.23 -0.44
C THR A 198 -15.99 46.11 -0.82
N ASN A 199 -16.36 45.06 -1.57
CA ASN A 199 -17.72 44.80 -2.03
C ASN A 199 -18.09 43.33 -1.79
N LEU A 200 -19.07 43.05 -0.92
CA LEU A 200 -19.47 41.67 -0.59
C LEU A 200 -19.82 40.80 -1.80
N SER A 201 -20.28 41.40 -2.89
CA SER A 201 -20.72 40.67 -4.09
C SER A 201 -19.59 40.28 -5.05
N SER A 202 -18.41 40.90 -4.99
CA SER A 202 -17.34 40.70 -5.98
C SER A 202 -15.97 41.16 -5.49
N GLY A 203 -14.91 40.97 -6.28
CA GLY A 203 -13.59 41.55 -5.96
C GLY A 203 -12.89 40.92 -4.75
N TRP A 204 -13.22 39.67 -4.40
CA TRP A 204 -12.52 38.93 -3.35
C TRP A 204 -11.05 38.69 -3.71
N GLN A 205 -10.15 39.26 -2.93
CA GLN A 205 -8.70 39.12 -3.06
C GLN A 205 -8.17 38.19 -1.97
N LEU A 206 -7.33 37.24 -2.37
CA LEU A 206 -6.67 36.32 -1.45
C LEU A 206 -5.59 37.06 -0.65
N LEU A 207 -5.61 36.90 0.68
CA LEU A 207 -4.65 37.50 1.59
C LEU A 207 -3.67 36.47 2.17
N LEU A 208 -4.16 35.27 2.49
CA LEU A 208 -3.38 34.22 3.14
C LEU A 208 -3.89 32.85 2.73
N VAL A 209 -2.96 31.93 2.47
CA VAL A 209 -3.20 30.48 2.48
C VAL A 209 -2.31 29.88 3.54
N THR A 210 -2.87 29.08 4.44
CA THR A 210 -2.10 28.41 5.51
C THR A 210 -2.71 27.06 5.85
N ASN A 211 -1.91 26.15 6.41
CA ASN A 211 -2.32 24.83 6.86
C ASN A 211 -2.02 24.71 8.37
N PRO A 212 -2.86 25.28 9.25
CA PRO A 212 -2.57 25.33 10.67
C PRO A 212 -2.82 23.97 11.31
N VAL A 213 -1.82 23.45 12.02
CA VAL A 213 -1.96 22.23 12.83
C VAL A 213 -2.57 22.51 14.20
N ALA A 214 -2.56 23.78 14.65
CA ALA A 214 -3.13 24.23 15.92
C ALA A 214 -4.06 25.43 15.69
N LEU A 215 -5.18 25.47 16.43
CA LEU A 215 -6.18 26.52 16.36
C LEU A 215 -6.60 27.02 17.75
N PRO A 216 -6.99 28.30 17.88
CA PRO A 216 -7.04 29.30 16.80
C PRO A 216 -5.66 29.82 16.41
N PHE A 217 -5.49 30.31 15.16
CA PHE A 217 -4.29 31.05 14.76
C PHE A 217 -4.61 32.55 14.61
N LEU A 218 -3.62 33.39 14.83
CA LEU A 218 -3.75 34.84 14.66
C LEU A 218 -3.56 35.21 13.18
N PHE A 219 -4.56 35.86 12.60
CA PHE A 219 -4.46 36.51 11.30
C PHE A 219 -4.18 38.00 11.48
N THR A 220 -3.27 38.54 10.66
CA THR A 220 -2.98 39.98 10.54
C THR A 220 -3.10 40.36 9.08
N ASP A 221 -3.91 41.38 8.76
CA ASP A 221 -4.07 41.85 7.38
C ASP A 221 -2.73 42.43 6.88
N PRO A 222 -2.14 41.88 5.81
CA PRO A 222 -0.84 42.31 5.31
C PRO A 222 -0.91 43.63 4.51
N ALA A 223 -2.09 44.11 4.14
CA ALA A 223 -2.28 45.26 3.27
C ALA A 223 -3.24 46.30 3.87
N PRO A 224 -3.02 46.82 5.10
CA PRO A 224 -3.99 47.66 5.81
C PRO A 224 -4.22 49.04 5.15
N ALA A 225 -3.27 49.54 4.36
CA ALA A 225 -3.29 50.90 3.83
C ALA A 225 -4.25 51.13 2.65
N ASN A 226 -4.73 50.08 1.98
CA ASN A 226 -5.39 50.27 0.69
C ASN A 226 -6.90 50.59 0.80
N PHE A 227 -7.59 50.29 1.90
CA PHE A 227 -9.04 50.60 2.07
C PHE A 227 -9.46 50.72 3.53
N GLN A 228 -10.23 51.76 3.89
CA GLN A 228 -10.68 51.99 5.28
C GLN A 228 -11.80 51.05 5.77
N GLN A 229 -12.51 50.38 4.87
CA GLN A 229 -13.55 49.40 5.19
C GLN A 229 -13.42 48.19 4.26
N ARG A 230 -13.38 46.98 4.85
CA ARG A 230 -13.29 45.70 4.13
C ARG A 230 -14.17 44.66 4.79
N TYR A 231 -14.60 43.70 3.98
CA TYR A 231 -15.17 42.44 4.41
C TYR A 231 -14.09 41.37 4.36
N TYR A 232 -14.15 40.43 5.29
CA TYR A 232 -13.25 39.29 5.34
C TYR A 232 -14.08 38.01 5.30
N ARG A 233 -13.53 36.98 4.65
CA ARG A 233 -14.05 35.61 4.74
C ARG A 233 -12.90 34.64 4.82
N VAL A 234 -13.18 33.49 5.40
CA VAL A 234 -12.26 32.36 5.50
C VAL A 234 -12.92 31.13 4.90
N VAL A 235 -12.19 30.41 4.07
CA VAL A 235 -12.66 29.24 3.32
C VAL A 235 -11.72 28.07 3.61
N LEU A 236 -12.29 26.89 3.82
CA LEU A 236 -11.52 25.65 3.98
C LEU A 236 -11.23 25.00 2.62
N GLY A 237 -10.06 24.38 2.51
CA GLY A 237 -9.66 23.48 1.44
C GLY A 237 -8.98 22.20 1.98
N PRO A 238 -8.57 21.28 1.10
CA PRO A 238 -8.55 21.40 -0.34
C PRO A 238 -9.93 21.20 -0.98
#